data_AF-A0A7S0AMN0-F1
#
_entry.id   AF-A0A7S0AMN0-F1
#
_cell.length_a   1.000
_cell.length_b   1.000
_cell.length_c   1.000
_cell.angle_alpha   90.00
_cell.angle_beta   90.00
_cell.angle_gamma   90.00
#
_symmetry.space_group_name_H-M   'P 1'
#
loop_
_entity.id
_entity.type
_entity.pdbx_description
1 polymer ?
#
loop_
_entity_poly.entity_id
_entity_poly.type
_entity_poly.pdbx_seq_one_letter_code
_entity_poly.pdbx_strand_id
1 'polypeptide(L)'
;QPVRGSMDEDLDDDFDLGTSEEPDPLDAENFNPVDYINRQFPNEEALAGLDAFVERLKGQQRQIDEDIRLAVRRQAAQGRRARADLDEAKAAVGELFERIKAIRAKAEQSEDLVSDVCRDIKSLDIAKRNL
;
A
#
# COMPACT_ATOMS: atom_id res chain seq x y z
N GLN A 1 17.33 -16.44 25.22
CA GLN A 1 16.58 -16.36 23.95
C GLN A 1 15.24 -17.08 24.12
N PRO A 2 14.14 -16.67 23.46
CA PRO A 2 14.06 -15.76 22.32
C PRO A 2 13.35 -14.43 22.62
N VAL A 3 13.63 -13.49 21.71
CA VAL A 3 13.16 -12.11 21.63
C VAL A 3 11.75 -12.12 21.05
N ARG A 4 10.81 -11.44 21.68
CA ARG A 4 9.42 -11.33 21.22
C ARG A 4 9.04 -9.85 21.17
N GLY A 5 8.78 -9.36 19.96
CA GLY A 5 7.99 -8.16 19.71
C GLY A 5 8.75 -6.83 19.75
N SER A 6 9.66 -6.62 18.81
CA SER A 6 9.95 -5.28 18.27
C SER A 6 9.34 -5.20 16.88
N MET A 7 8.01 -5.18 16.83
CA MET A 7 7.22 -4.83 15.66
C MET A 7 6.21 -3.84 16.21
N ASP A 8 6.21 -2.61 15.68
CA ASP A 8 5.26 -1.50 15.88
C ASP A 8 5.95 -0.15 16.23
N GLU A 9 7.10 0.14 15.62
CA GLU A 9 7.73 1.48 15.69
C GLU A 9 8.08 2.06 14.30
N ASP A 10 7.34 1.70 13.24
CA ASP A 10 7.53 2.30 11.89
C ASP A 10 6.25 2.97 11.35
N LEU A 11 5.42 3.54 12.24
CA LEU A 11 4.34 4.46 11.85
C LEU A 11 4.75 5.90 12.20
N ASP A 12 5.91 6.31 11.70
CA ASP A 12 6.17 7.73 11.48
C ASP A 12 5.33 8.16 10.27
N ASP A 13 4.06 8.45 10.55
CA ASP A 13 3.14 9.15 9.66
C ASP A 13 3.59 10.63 9.63
N ASP A 14 4.72 10.84 8.97
CA ASP A 14 5.35 12.14 8.74
C ASP A 14 4.60 12.88 7.61
N PHE A 15 3.26 12.96 7.75
CA PHE A 15 2.42 13.83 6.93
C PHE A 15 2.56 15.25 7.46
N ASP A 16 3.76 15.80 7.28
CA ASP A 16 4.01 17.22 7.38
C ASP A 16 3.25 17.93 6.25
N LEU A 17 2.01 18.36 6.54
CA LEU A 17 1.27 19.33 5.72
C LEU A 17 1.81 20.76 5.92
N GLY A 18 3.14 20.89 5.97
CA GLY A 18 3.84 22.15 5.93
C GLY A 18 3.91 22.71 4.53
N THR A 19 2.79 23.16 3.96
CA THR A 19 2.83 24.06 2.79
C THR A 19 2.04 25.33 3.08
N SER A 20 2.59 26.16 3.96
CA SER A 20 2.39 27.61 3.89
C SER A 20 3.35 28.19 2.84
N GLU A 21 3.32 27.65 1.63
CA GLU A 21 3.99 28.26 0.47
C GLU A 21 2.89 28.73 -0.46
N GLU A 22 2.91 30.00 -0.82
CA GLU A 22 2.12 30.47 -1.95
C GLU A 22 2.41 29.56 -3.15
N PRO A 23 1.39 29.15 -3.91
CA PRO A 23 1.55 28.20 -5.01
C PRO A 23 2.68 28.67 -5.92
N ASP A 24 3.69 27.82 -6.14
CA ASP A 24 4.83 28.18 -6.98
C ASP A 24 4.28 28.63 -8.33
N PRO A 25 4.54 29.89 -8.74
CA PRO A 25 4.08 30.37 -10.04
C PRO A 25 4.60 29.52 -11.20
N LEU A 26 5.69 28.77 -11.02
CA LEU A 26 6.23 27.81 -11.99
C LEU A 26 5.37 26.54 -12.12
N ASP A 27 4.56 26.20 -11.11
CA ASP A 27 3.66 25.04 -11.10
C ASP A 27 2.25 25.36 -11.63
N ALA A 28 1.98 26.61 -12.02
CA ALA A 28 0.70 27.02 -12.56
C ALA A 28 0.43 26.39 -13.94
N GLU A 29 -0.76 25.80 -14.14
CA GLU A 29 -1.18 25.19 -15.42
C GLU A 29 -1.11 26.16 -16.62
N ASN A 30 -1.22 27.46 -16.36
CA ASN A 30 -1.19 28.53 -17.36
C ASN A 30 0.06 29.43 -17.24
N PHE A 31 1.19 28.89 -16.78
CA PHE A 31 2.44 29.64 -16.63
C PHE A 31 2.80 30.44 -17.89
N ASN A 32 2.86 31.76 -17.76
CA ASN A 32 3.36 32.65 -18.80
C ASN A 32 4.76 33.16 -18.43
N PRO A 33 5.81 32.70 -19.14
CA PRO A 33 7.18 33.09 -18.81
C PRO A 33 7.44 34.59 -19.00
N VAL A 34 6.75 35.24 -19.95
CA VAL A 34 6.91 36.67 -20.22
C VAL A 34 6.33 37.51 -19.09
N ASP A 35 5.12 37.19 -18.63
CA ASP A 35 4.50 37.89 -17.50
C ASP A 35 5.27 37.64 -16.20
N TYR A 36 5.79 36.41 -16.02
CA TYR A 36 6.62 36.05 -14.87
C TYR A 36 7.92 36.86 -14.83
N ILE A 37 8.65 36.93 -15.96
CA ILE A 37 9.88 37.73 -16.07
C ILE A 37 9.57 39.22 -15.87
N ASN A 38 8.52 39.74 -16.49
CA ASN A 38 8.15 41.16 -16.36
C ASN A 38 7.71 41.54 -14.94
N ARG A 39 7.10 40.61 -14.18
CA ARG A 39 6.80 40.81 -12.75
C ARG A 39 8.06 40.82 -11.90
N GLN A 40 9.03 39.97 -12.23
CA GLN A 40 10.28 39.85 -11.48
C GLN A 40 11.28 40.96 -11.80
N PHE A 41 11.28 41.46 -13.03
CA PHE A 41 12.19 42.49 -13.54
C PHE A 41 11.40 43.65 -14.19
N PRO A 42 10.69 44.47 -13.41
CA PRO A 42 9.83 45.53 -13.95
C PRO A 42 10.60 46.76 -14.45
N ASN A 43 11.87 46.93 -14.05
CA ASN A 43 12.71 48.06 -14.45
C ASN A 43 14.18 47.63 -14.65
N GLU A 44 15.00 48.52 -15.22
CA GLU A 44 16.42 48.25 -15.52
C GLU A 44 17.27 48.01 -14.27
N GLU A 45 16.93 48.61 -13.12
CA GLU A 45 17.65 48.40 -11.87
C GLU A 45 17.50 46.96 -11.35
N ALA A 46 16.35 46.32 -11.59
CA ALA A 46 16.12 44.93 -11.21
C ALA A 46 17.02 43.95 -11.98
N LEU A 47 17.45 44.29 -13.20
CA LEU A 47 18.33 43.43 -14.02
C LEU A 47 19.73 43.23 -13.40
N ALA A 48 20.16 44.10 -12.49
CA ALA A 48 21.41 43.91 -11.75
C ALA A 48 21.43 42.61 -10.93
N GLY A 49 20.25 42.08 -10.56
CA GLY A 49 20.10 40.82 -9.81
C GLY A 49 19.91 39.57 -10.68
N LEU A 50 19.99 39.68 -12.00
CA LEU A 50 19.67 38.58 -12.92
C LEU A 50 20.54 37.34 -12.70
N ASP A 51 21.85 37.51 -12.54
CA ASP A 51 22.77 36.38 -12.36
C ASP A 51 22.46 35.58 -11.09
N ALA A 52 22.15 36.27 -9.99
CA ALA A 52 21.74 35.63 -8.73
C ALA A 52 20.40 34.90 -8.87
N PHE A 53 19.46 35.47 -9.61
CA PHE A 53 18.17 34.85 -9.90
C PHE A 53 18.32 33.57 -10.75
N VAL A 54 19.19 33.62 -11.76
CA VAL A 54 19.50 32.45 -12.61
C VAL A 54 20.17 31.36 -11.79
N GLU A 55 21.12 31.68 -10.92
CA GLU A 55 21.75 30.69 -10.05
C GLU A 55 20.77 30.06 -9.05
N ARG A 56 19.82 30.84 -8.54
CA ARG A 56 18.72 30.33 -7.71
C ARG A 56 17.84 29.33 -8.47
N LEU A 57 17.41 29.67 -9.69
CA LEU A 57 16.62 28.76 -10.53
C LEU A 57 17.38 27.48 -10.87
N LYS A 58 18.67 27.57 -11.20
CA LYS A 58 19.52 26.38 -11.39
C LYS A 58 19.64 25.54 -10.12
N GLY A 59 19.66 26.18 -8.95
CA GLY A 59 19.61 25.52 -7.65
C GLY A 59 18.30 24.74 -7.46
N GLN A 60 17.17 25.39 -7.70
CA GLN A 60 15.84 24.77 -7.62
C GLN A 60 15.71 23.61 -8.61
N GLN A 61 16.18 23.77 -9.85
CA GLN A 61 16.21 22.68 -10.84
C GLN A 61 17.00 21.46 -10.33
N ARG A 62 18.18 21.68 -9.75
CA ARG A 62 18.99 20.59 -9.19
C ARG A 62 18.30 19.87 -8.03
N GLN A 63 17.63 20.63 -7.17
CA GLN A 63 16.86 20.07 -6.06
C GLN A 63 15.71 19.21 -6.57
N ILE A 64 14.90 19.73 -7.50
CA ILE A 64 13.79 18.99 -8.12
C ILE A 64 14.31 17.72 -8.81
N ASP A 65 15.43 17.78 -9.52
CA ASP A 65 16.05 16.61 -10.14
C ASP A 65 16.47 15.54 -9.11
N GLU A 66 16.93 15.96 -7.93
CA GLU A 66 17.25 15.04 -6.84
C GLU A 66 15.99 14.42 -6.23
N ASP A 67 14.96 15.23 -5.98
CA ASP A 67 13.68 14.79 -5.44
C ASP A 67 12.97 13.81 -6.38
N ILE A 68 12.99 14.07 -7.68
CA ILE A 68 12.49 13.13 -8.71
C ILE A 68 13.26 11.81 -8.64
N ARG A 69 14.59 11.85 -8.57
CA ARG A 69 15.40 10.61 -8.48
C ARG A 69 15.07 9.82 -7.21
N LEU A 70 14.88 10.51 -6.09
CA LEU A 70 14.50 9.88 -4.82
C LEU A 70 13.08 9.29 -4.91
N ALA A 71 12.12 10.04 -5.45
CA ALA A 71 10.75 9.59 -5.65
C ALA A 71 10.68 8.33 -6.53
N VAL A 72 11.38 8.31 -7.67
CA VAL A 72 11.45 7.13 -8.56
C VAL A 72 12.03 5.92 -7.83
N ARG A 73 13.09 6.10 -7.04
CA ARG A 73 13.68 5.00 -6.25
C ARG A 73 12.72 4.49 -5.18
N ARG A 74 12.05 5.39 -4.45
CA ARG A 74 11.02 5.05 -3.44
C ARG A 74 9.87 4.29 -4.08
N GLN A 75 9.34 4.78 -5.20
CA GLN A 75 8.26 4.14 -5.95
C GLN A 75 8.66 2.74 -6.43
N ALA A 76 9.89 2.58 -6.94
CA ALA A 76 10.38 1.27 -7.35
C ALA A 76 10.52 0.28 -6.17
N ALA A 77 10.91 0.77 -4.98
CA ALA A 77 10.99 -0.06 -3.78
C ALA A 77 9.59 -0.42 -3.24
N GLN A 78 8.69 0.55 -3.16
CA GLN A 78 7.29 0.35 -2.74
C GLN A 78 6.55 -0.61 -3.67
N GLY A 79 6.73 -0.49 -5.00
CA GLY A 79 6.11 -1.39 -5.97
C GLY A 79 6.54 -2.86 -5.81
N ARG A 80 7.79 -3.11 -5.40
CA ARG A 80 8.24 -4.47 -5.07
C ARG A 80 7.60 -5.01 -3.80
N ARG A 81 7.49 -4.19 -2.75
CA ARG A 81 6.83 -4.57 -1.49
C ARG A 81 5.35 -4.87 -1.71
N ALA A 82 4.63 -3.95 -2.35
CA ALA A 82 3.21 -4.13 -2.67
C ALA A 82 2.95 -5.42 -3.47
N ARG A 83 3.86 -5.78 -4.39
CA ARG A 83 3.76 -7.04 -5.13
C ARG A 83 3.98 -8.27 -4.25
N ALA A 84 4.95 -8.22 -3.33
CA ALA A 84 5.19 -9.30 -2.38
C ALA A 84 3.98 -9.49 -1.46
N ASP A 85 3.42 -8.41 -0.93
CA ASP A 85 2.25 -8.45 -0.04
C ASP A 85 1.03 -9.05 -0.77
N LEU A 86 0.82 -8.68 -2.05
CA LEU A 86 -0.23 -9.27 -2.88
C LEU A 86 -0.03 -10.76 -3.13
N ASP A 87 1.20 -11.20 -3.36
CA ASP A 87 1.50 -12.61 -3.61
C ASP A 87 1.33 -13.45 -2.31
N GLU A 88 1.70 -12.90 -1.15
CA GLU A 88 1.43 -13.50 0.15
C GLU A 88 -0.08 -13.61 0.44
N ALA A 89 -0.83 -12.53 0.21
CA ALA A 89 -2.29 -12.54 0.37
C ALA A 89 -2.96 -13.60 -0.52
N LYS A 90 -2.51 -13.75 -1.77
CA LYS A 90 -3.00 -14.80 -2.67
C LYS A 90 -2.69 -16.20 -2.15
N ALA A 91 -1.48 -16.43 -1.63
CA ALA A 91 -1.09 -17.71 -1.05
C ALA A 91 -1.97 -18.05 0.17
N ALA A 92 -2.21 -17.08 1.05
CA ALA A 92 -3.09 -17.24 2.21
C ALA A 92 -4.54 -17.57 1.81
N VAL A 93 -5.06 -16.92 0.77
CA VAL A 93 -6.39 -17.24 0.20
C VAL A 93 -6.44 -18.68 -0.35
N GLY A 94 -5.39 -19.10 -1.06
CA GLY A 94 -5.27 -20.48 -1.56
C GLY A 94 -5.27 -21.51 -0.42
N GLU A 95 -4.49 -21.25 0.63
CA GLU A 95 -4.46 -22.12 1.81
C GLU A 95 -5.83 -22.19 2.51
N LEU A 96 -6.50 -21.05 2.65
CA LEU A 96 -7.84 -21.00 3.23
C LEU A 96 -8.83 -21.85 2.43
N PHE A 97 -8.76 -21.82 1.11
CA PHE A 97 -9.63 -22.63 0.24
C PHE A 97 -9.43 -24.13 0.49
N GLU A 98 -8.17 -24.58 0.57
CA GLU A 98 -7.85 -25.98 0.87
C GLU A 98 -8.33 -26.38 2.28
N ARG A 99 -8.16 -25.51 3.27
CA ARG A 99 -8.68 -25.74 4.63
C ARG A 99 -10.21 -25.88 4.63
N ILE A 100 -10.94 -25.01 3.92
CA ILE A 100 -12.41 -25.09 3.79
C ILE A 100 -12.81 -26.42 3.15
N LYS A 101 -12.11 -26.83 2.09
CA LYS A 101 -12.38 -28.10 1.39
C LYS A 101 -12.15 -29.30 2.31
N ALA A 102 -11.08 -29.30 3.09
CA ALA A 102 -10.79 -30.35 4.07
C ALA A 102 -11.87 -30.42 5.17
N ILE A 103 -12.33 -29.26 5.67
CA ILE A 103 -13.41 -29.19 6.67
C ILE A 103 -14.70 -29.78 6.10
N ARG A 104 -15.07 -29.44 4.85
CA ARG A 104 -16.26 -29.98 4.19
C ARG A 104 -16.18 -31.50 4.04
N ALA A 105 -15.06 -32.03 3.57
CA ALA A 105 -14.86 -33.48 3.42
C ALA A 105 -14.97 -34.21 4.76
N LYS A 106 -14.45 -33.62 5.85
CA LYS A 106 -14.55 -34.20 7.19
C LYS A 106 -15.99 -34.13 7.74
N ALA A 107 -16.73 -33.08 7.42
CA ALA A 107 -18.14 -32.96 7.81
C ALA A 107 -19.01 -34.01 7.11
N GLU A 108 -18.79 -34.24 5.81
CA GLU A 108 -19.48 -35.28 5.03
C GLU A 108 -19.20 -36.68 5.59
N GLN A 109 -17.93 -37.02 5.87
CA GLN A 109 -17.59 -38.27 6.55
C GLN A 109 -18.25 -38.42 7.92
N SER A 110 -18.39 -37.32 8.66
CA SER A 110 -19.07 -37.34 9.96
C SER A 110 -20.58 -37.56 9.82
N GLU A 111 -21.20 -37.05 8.76
CA GLU A 111 -22.62 -37.25 8.46
C GLU A 111 -22.90 -38.72 8.10
N ASP A 112 -22.06 -39.32 7.25
CA ASP A 112 -22.15 -40.73 6.89
C ASP A 112 -22.04 -41.64 8.12
N LEU A 113 -21.05 -41.39 8.98
CA LEU A 113 -20.87 -42.15 10.22
C LEU A 113 -22.09 -42.05 11.15
N VAL A 114 -22.66 -40.86 11.30
CA VAL A 114 -23.85 -40.65 12.13
C VAL A 114 -25.07 -41.36 11.53
N SER A 115 -25.21 -41.34 10.20
CA SER A 115 -26.27 -42.05 9.48
C SER A 115 -26.20 -43.57 9.74
N ASP A 116 -25.00 -44.15 9.63
CA ASP A 116 -24.76 -45.57 9.89
C ASP A 116 -25.08 -45.95 11.35
N VAL A 117 -24.60 -45.15 12.30
CA VAL A 117 -24.91 -45.36 13.74
C VAL A 117 -26.42 -45.28 13.99
N CYS A 118 -27.11 -44.31 13.39
CA CYS A 118 -28.57 -44.19 13.51
C CYS A 118 -29.30 -45.42 12.92
N ARG A 119 -28.79 -45.99 11.82
CA ARG A 119 -29.34 -47.19 11.20
C ARG A 119 -29.14 -48.43 12.08
N ASP A 120 -27.98 -48.57 12.69
CA ASP A 120 -27.68 -49.67 13.61
C ASP A 120 -28.55 -49.59 14.87
N ILE A 121 -28.71 -48.39 15.44
CA ILE A 121 -29.60 -48.15 16.59
C ILE A 121 -31.04 -48.57 16.24
N LYS A 122 -31.56 -48.18 15.08
CA LYS A 122 -32.91 -48.60 14.64
C LYS A 122 -33.04 -50.11 14.49
N SER A 123 -32.02 -50.76 13.92
CA SER A 123 -32.03 -52.23 13.73
C SER A 123 -32.03 -52.97 15.07
N LEU A 124 -31.26 -52.46 16.03
CA LEU A 124 -31.14 -53.02 17.38
C LEU A 124 -32.44 -52.83 18.19
N ASP A 125 -33.10 -51.68 18.03
CA ASP A 125 -34.42 -51.41 18.63
C ASP A 125 -35.49 -52.39 18.12
N ILE A 126 -35.54 -52.64 16.81
CA ILE A 126 -36.46 -53.63 16.21
C ILE A 126 -36.18 -55.03 16.75
N ALA A 127 -34.91 -55.44 16.82
CA ALA A 127 -34.53 -56.75 17.34
C ALA A 127 -34.96 -56.93 18.80
N LYS A 128 -34.75 -55.91 19.64
CA LYS A 128 -35.14 -55.94 21.06
C LYS A 128 -36.65 -55.95 21.26
N ARG A 129 -37.43 -55.35 20.35
CA ARG A 129 -38.91 -55.35 20.41
C ARG A 129 -39.55 -56.66 19.98
N ASN A 130 -38.83 -57.48 19.21
CA ASN A 130 -39.27 -58.78 18.70
C ASN A 130 -38.74 -59.97 19.53
N LEU A 131 -38.06 -59.69 20.65
CA LEU A 131 -37.65 -60.63 21.70
C LEU A 131 -38.58 -60.47 22.91
#